data_AF-A0A9W6WJX6-F1
#
_entry.id   AF-A0A9W6WJX6-F1
#
_cell.length_a   1.000
_cell.length_b   1.000
_cell.length_c   1.000
_cell.angle_alpha   90.00
_cell.angle_beta   90.00
_cell.angle_gamma   90.00
#
_symmetry.space_group_name_H-M   'P 1'
#
loop_
_entity.id
_entity.type
_entity.pdbx_description
1 polymer ?
#
loop_
_entity_poly.entity_id
_entity_poly.type
_entity_poly.pdbx_seq_one_letter_code
_entity_poly.pdbx_strand_id
1 'polypeptide(L)'
;MDTIESTQPRRVKVYSLQGDRWIDKGTGYCSGEIDSMEKIPQFIVRNELNYSEILLKANIQGNTQYQRQQDTLIVWTDLDGDDYALSFQEPEGCLSLCEFLINVQNTLEPNISLVAVTSNGQDGEITEVIAGPIPEPPEPNNDNLFEILELIGQGSKSIKFKETILEFIENKNYLIKLIEIFEKNELNKNLTNLYYLCDIIKALIFYNDSNILEKFLNDNIIIGIVGILEYDPDFLNFKSNHRDYLIDETKFKEVIPLKNNEIRDLIKKTFRLQFLKDVVLARLLDDSTFNCISTMIHINYDRIINFLINSNDFLPELFNLYNKDIPNNNETIDKKRDGIKMIQQFVLVAKKFQPSSRSEFYKSLIDKGLFKMITFAFKDTEIERI
;
A
#
# COMPACT_ATOMS: atom_id res chain seq x y z
N MET A 1 3.81 -26.07 -7.77
CA MET A 1 2.90 -26.45 -6.68
C MET A 1 3.80 -26.85 -5.54
N ASP A 2 4.02 -25.93 -4.61
CA ASP A 2 4.85 -26.19 -3.45
C ASP A 2 4.12 -27.22 -2.58
N THR A 3 4.76 -28.36 -2.36
CA THR A 3 4.28 -29.38 -1.42
C THR A 3 4.40 -28.81 -0.02
N ILE A 4 3.29 -28.69 0.71
CA ILE A 4 3.33 -28.28 2.12
C ILE A 4 4.16 -29.32 2.88
N GLU A 5 5.26 -28.86 3.47
CA GLU A 5 6.14 -29.70 4.26
C GLU A 5 5.57 -29.91 5.67
N SER A 6 5.79 -31.10 6.23
CA SER A 6 5.44 -31.36 7.63
C SER A 6 6.36 -30.56 8.56
N THR A 7 5.80 -30.07 9.67
CA THR A 7 6.60 -29.32 10.65
C THR A 7 7.50 -30.25 11.45
N GLN A 8 8.61 -29.74 11.95
CA GLN A 8 9.42 -30.47 12.93
C GLN A 8 8.62 -30.73 14.22
N PRO A 9 8.72 -31.92 14.85
CA PRO A 9 8.01 -32.21 16.08
C PRO A 9 8.45 -31.29 17.24
N ARG A 10 7.48 -30.69 17.94
CA ARG A 10 7.71 -29.74 19.05
C ARG A 10 6.99 -30.18 20.31
N ARG A 11 7.64 -30.02 21.46
CA ARG A 11 7.08 -30.51 22.73
C ARG A 11 5.88 -29.67 23.16
N VAL A 12 4.75 -30.32 23.40
CA VAL A 12 3.48 -29.71 23.80
C VAL A 12 2.81 -30.49 24.92
N LYS A 13 1.92 -29.82 25.65
CA LYS A 13 0.89 -30.45 26.47
C LYS A 13 -0.46 -30.30 25.80
N VAL A 14 -1.22 -31.39 25.75
CA VAL A 14 -2.55 -31.44 25.11
C VAL A 14 -3.62 -31.30 26.18
N TYR A 15 -4.61 -30.46 25.91
CA TYR A 15 -5.81 -30.33 26.75
C TYR A 15 -7.06 -30.50 25.91
N SER A 16 -8.12 -31.04 26.53
CA SER A 16 -9.49 -30.95 26.00
C SER A 16 -10.40 -30.32 27.06
N LEU A 17 -11.38 -29.53 26.65
CA LEU A 17 -12.37 -29.00 27.59
C LEU A 17 -13.41 -30.08 27.89
N GLN A 18 -13.76 -30.25 29.16
CA GLN A 18 -14.87 -31.10 29.60
C GLN A 18 -15.71 -30.33 30.62
N GLY A 19 -16.92 -29.93 30.23
CA GLY A 19 -17.69 -28.94 30.97
C GLY A 19 -16.93 -27.61 31.01
N ASP A 20 -16.68 -27.06 32.19
CA ASP A 20 -15.95 -25.80 32.36
C ASP A 20 -14.47 -25.99 32.75
N ARG A 21 -13.89 -27.18 32.51
CA ARG A 21 -12.52 -27.51 32.96
C ARG A 21 -11.67 -28.10 31.84
N TRP A 22 -10.48 -27.52 31.67
CA TRP A 22 -9.45 -28.06 30.79
C TRP A 22 -8.81 -29.30 31.44
N ILE A 23 -8.91 -30.44 30.76
CA ILE A 23 -8.39 -31.74 31.19
C ILE A 23 -7.07 -32.02 30.46
N ASP A 24 -5.99 -32.21 31.21
CA ASP A 24 -4.67 -32.61 30.70
C ASP A 24 -4.76 -34.03 30.10
N LYS A 25 -4.45 -34.16 28.81
CA LYS A 25 -4.42 -35.43 28.07
C LYS A 25 -3.02 -36.04 28.00
N GLY A 26 -1.99 -35.31 28.43
CA GLY A 26 -0.61 -35.76 28.42
C GLY A 26 0.34 -34.79 27.71
N THR A 27 1.62 -35.09 27.82
CA THR A 27 2.71 -34.34 27.18
C THR A 27 3.31 -35.17 26.05
N GLY A 28 3.57 -34.54 24.91
CA GLY A 28 4.04 -35.21 23.71
C GLY A 28 4.73 -34.26 22.73
N TYR A 29 5.01 -34.76 21.55
CA TYR A 29 5.58 -33.97 20.44
C TYR A 29 4.53 -33.78 19.35
N CYS A 30 4.18 -32.52 19.08
CA CYS A 30 3.23 -32.10 18.05
C CYS A 30 3.93 -31.79 16.74
N SER A 31 3.34 -32.26 15.64
CA SER A 31 3.67 -31.87 14.27
C SER A 31 2.39 -31.59 13.48
N GLY A 32 2.47 -30.62 12.57
CA GLY A 32 1.54 -30.47 11.45
C GLY A 32 1.99 -31.39 10.32
N GLU A 33 1.12 -32.29 9.90
CA GLU A 33 1.40 -33.31 8.88
C GLU A 33 0.28 -33.31 7.83
N ILE A 34 0.60 -33.73 6.61
CA ILE A 34 -0.41 -34.11 5.61
C ILE A 34 -0.47 -35.63 5.58
N ASP A 35 -1.67 -36.18 5.78
CA ASP A 35 -1.90 -37.61 5.64
C ASP A 35 -1.55 -38.05 4.20
N SER A 36 -0.61 -38.98 4.05
CA SER A 36 -0.06 -39.35 2.74
C SER A 36 -1.05 -40.09 1.84
N MET A 37 -2.13 -40.65 2.41
CA MET A 37 -3.16 -41.37 1.66
C MET A 37 -4.33 -40.45 1.31
N GLU A 38 -4.87 -39.76 2.30
CA GLU A 38 -6.09 -38.95 2.14
C GLU A 38 -5.81 -37.48 1.80
N LYS A 39 -4.55 -37.05 1.87
CA LYS A 39 -4.11 -35.65 1.71
C LYS A 39 -4.79 -34.68 2.68
N ILE A 40 -5.23 -35.18 3.83
CA ILE A 40 -5.88 -34.39 4.86
C ILE A 40 -4.80 -33.75 5.75
N PRO A 41 -4.78 -32.41 5.88
CA PRO A 41 -3.90 -31.74 6.82
C PRO A 41 -4.38 -31.98 8.26
N GLN A 42 -3.45 -32.25 9.18
CA GLN A 42 -3.78 -32.64 10.54
C GLN A 42 -2.69 -32.26 11.55
N PHE A 43 -3.09 -32.04 12.79
CA PHE A 43 -2.19 -32.06 13.93
C PHE A 43 -2.08 -33.47 14.49
N ILE A 44 -0.84 -33.94 14.68
CA ILE A 44 -0.57 -35.19 15.37
C ILE A 44 0.30 -34.89 16.58
N VAL A 45 -0.12 -35.38 17.76
CA VAL A 45 0.68 -35.36 18.98
C VAL A 45 1.00 -36.78 19.40
N ARG A 46 2.29 -37.12 19.43
CA ARG A 46 2.78 -38.45 19.86
C ARG A 46 3.31 -38.38 21.29
N ASN A 47 2.98 -39.37 22.12
CA ASN A 47 3.35 -39.39 23.53
C ASN A 47 4.89 -39.37 23.71
N GLU A 48 5.41 -38.56 24.63
CA GLU A 48 6.85 -38.44 24.88
C GLU A 48 7.47 -39.72 25.48
N LEU A 49 6.67 -40.54 26.17
CA LEU A 49 7.12 -41.79 26.79
C LEU A 49 6.93 -43.01 25.87
N ASN A 50 5.98 -42.94 24.94
CA ASN A 50 5.67 -44.01 24.00
C ASN A 50 5.28 -43.42 22.63
N TYR A 51 6.25 -43.27 21.73
CA TYR A 51 6.05 -42.61 20.44
C TYR A 51 5.00 -43.28 19.53
N SER A 52 4.69 -44.56 19.76
CA SER A 52 3.64 -45.29 19.03
C SER A 52 2.23 -44.90 19.48
N GLU A 53 2.09 -44.29 20.65
CA GLU A 53 0.83 -43.80 21.19
C GLU A 53 0.56 -42.37 20.70
N ILE A 54 -0.60 -42.18 20.09
CA ILE A 54 -1.06 -40.87 19.62
C ILE A 54 -1.99 -40.28 20.69
N LEU A 55 -1.57 -39.16 21.28
CA LEU A 55 -2.36 -38.42 22.28
C LEU A 55 -3.46 -37.59 21.63
N LEU A 56 -3.20 -37.08 20.43
CA LEU A 56 -4.16 -36.30 19.65
C LEU A 56 -3.92 -36.52 18.15
N LYS A 57 -5.00 -36.73 17.42
CA LYS A 57 -5.06 -36.64 15.96
C LYS A 57 -6.23 -35.73 15.60
N ALA A 58 -5.95 -34.51 15.17
CA ALA A 58 -6.97 -33.51 14.87
C ALA A 58 -6.87 -33.09 13.41
N ASN A 59 -7.91 -33.36 12.63
CA ASN A 59 -7.97 -32.94 11.24
C ASN A 59 -8.17 -31.42 11.17
N ILE A 60 -7.48 -30.78 10.23
CA ILE A 60 -7.66 -29.38 9.90
C ILE A 60 -8.61 -29.36 8.70
N GLN A 61 -9.84 -28.89 8.92
CA GLN A 61 -10.88 -28.98 7.90
C GLN A 61 -12.05 -28.02 8.16
N GLY A 62 -12.80 -27.75 7.09
CA GLY A 62 -14.05 -27.03 7.17
C GLY A 62 -13.84 -25.55 7.48
N ASN A 63 -14.56 -25.03 8.46
CA ASN A 63 -14.52 -23.62 8.88
C ASN A 63 -13.92 -23.44 10.28
N THR A 64 -13.09 -24.39 10.71
CA THR A 64 -12.44 -24.38 12.03
C THR A 64 -11.64 -23.08 12.23
N GLN A 65 -11.89 -22.39 13.34
CA GLN A 65 -11.10 -21.23 13.75
C GLN A 65 -10.08 -21.64 14.81
N TYR A 66 -8.81 -21.43 14.49
CA TYR A 66 -7.69 -21.59 15.41
C TYR A 66 -7.33 -20.24 16.03
N GLN A 67 -7.09 -20.25 17.33
CA GLN A 67 -6.74 -19.05 18.10
C GLN A 67 -5.36 -19.22 18.70
N ARG A 68 -4.43 -18.38 18.31
CA ARG A 68 -3.12 -18.25 18.95
C ARG A 68 -3.24 -17.33 20.16
N GLN A 69 -2.88 -17.83 21.35
CA GLN A 69 -2.91 -17.08 22.61
C GLN A 69 -1.52 -17.09 23.28
N GLN A 70 -1.13 -15.98 23.91
CA GLN A 70 0.09 -15.86 24.75
C GLN A 70 1.36 -16.50 24.14
N ASP A 71 1.55 -16.35 22.82
CA ASP A 71 2.64 -16.88 21.99
C ASP A 71 2.88 -18.40 21.99
N THR A 72 2.26 -19.15 22.89
CA THR A 72 2.57 -20.56 23.19
C THR A 72 1.31 -21.44 23.26
N LEU A 73 0.12 -20.89 23.00
CA LEU A 73 -1.13 -21.63 23.01
C LEU A 73 -1.81 -21.56 21.64
N ILE A 74 -2.31 -22.70 21.17
CA ILE A 74 -3.26 -22.78 20.07
C ILE A 74 -4.52 -23.46 20.58
N VAL A 75 -5.66 -22.78 20.47
CA VAL A 75 -6.98 -23.25 20.94
C VAL A 75 -7.93 -23.30 19.75
N TRP A 76 -8.75 -24.34 19.66
CA TRP A 76 -9.80 -24.44 18.64
C TRP A 76 -10.94 -25.35 19.14
N THR A 77 -12.09 -25.20 18.51
CA THR A 77 -13.22 -26.13 18.60
C THR A 77 -13.28 -26.91 17.29
N ASP A 78 -13.34 -28.23 17.36
CA ASP A 78 -13.49 -29.06 16.15
C ASP A 78 -14.93 -29.04 15.61
N LEU A 79 -15.17 -29.76 14.50
CA LEU A 79 -16.47 -29.82 13.86
C LEU A 79 -17.53 -30.59 14.66
N ASP A 80 -17.11 -31.42 15.60
CA ASP A 80 -18.00 -32.17 16.50
C ASP A 80 -18.37 -31.34 17.76
N GLY A 81 -17.73 -30.18 17.94
CA GLY A 81 -17.97 -29.24 19.04
C GLY A 81 -17.06 -29.47 20.24
N ASP A 82 -16.01 -30.28 20.11
CA ASP A 82 -15.04 -30.52 21.17
C ASP A 82 -13.93 -29.46 21.14
N ASP A 83 -13.67 -28.83 22.30
CA ASP A 83 -12.61 -27.84 22.44
C ASP A 83 -11.26 -28.47 22.82
N TYR A 84 -10.21 -28.05 22.12
CA TYR A 84 -8.84 -28.49 22.33
C TYR A 84 -7.90 -27.32 22.52
N ALA A 85 -6.82 -27.55 23.28
CA ALA A 85 -5.71 -26.63 23.38
C ALA A 85 -4.36 -27.36 23.33
N LEU A 86 -3.44 -26.81 22.56
CA LEU A 86 -2.03 -27.19 22.54
C LEU A 86 -1.21 -26.11 23.24
N SER A 87 -0.56 -26.49 24.35
CA SER A 87 0.37 -25.61 25.08
C SER A 87 1.80 -26.00 24.76
N PHE A 88 2.48 -25.15 24.00
CA PHE A 88 3.84 -25.33 23.56
C PHE A 88 4.83 -24.98 24.67
N GLN A 89 5.88 -25.79 24.79
CA GLN A 89 6.98 -25.46 25.70
C GLN A 89 7.78 -24.23 25.22
N GLU A 90 7.88 -24.04 23.90
CA GLU A 90 8.67 -23.00 23.25
C GLU A 90 7.79 -22.23 22.26
N PRO A 91 7.82 -20.88 22.24
CA PRO A 91 7.06 -20.06 21.28
C PRO A 91 7.35 -20.41 19.82
N GLU A 92 8.58 -20.78 19.50
CA GLU A 92 9.02 -21.17 18.16
C GLU A 92 8.23 -22.36 17.62
N GLY A 93 7.83 -23.29 18.50
CA GLY A 93 6.99 -24.42 18.10
C GLY A 93 5.56 -24.01 17.75
N CYS A 94 5.00 -23.07 18.52
CA CYS A 94 3.69 -22.51 18.24
C CYS A 94 3.69 -21.73 16.92
N LEU A 95 4.72 -20.92 16.68
CA LEU A 95 4.90 -20.18 15.42
C LEU A 95 4.99 -21.11 14.21
N SER A 96 5.80 -22.17 14.31
CA SER A 96 5.93 -23.15 13.22
C SER A 96 4.59 -23.81 12.87
N LEU A 97 3.74 -24.11 13.86
CA LEU A 97 2.42 -24.68 13.59
C LEU A 97 1.43 -23.64 13.02
N CYS A 98 1.57 -22.37 13.40
CA CYS A 98 0.82 -21.27 12.80
C CYS A 98 1.18 -21.09 11.31
N GLU A 99 2.47 -21.13 10.96
CA GLU A 99 2.93 -21.10 9.56
C GLU A 99 2.38 -22.28 8.75
N PHE A 100 2.33 -23.46 9.35
CA PHE A 100 1.68 -24.63 8.73
C PHE A 100 0.18 -24.40 8.48
N LEU A 101 -0.55 -23.85 9.45
CA LEU A 101 -1.97 -23.49 9.27
C LEU A 101 -2.17 -22.45 8.15
N ILE A 102 -1.29 -21.44 8.06
CA ILE A 102 -1.34 -20.44 6.98
C ILE A 102 -1.16 -21.12 5.62
N ASN A 103 -0.20 -22.02 5.48
CA ASN A 103 0.03 -22.77 4.24
C ASN A 103 -1.13 -23.69 3.88
N VAL A 104 -1.69 -24.40 4.87
CA VAL A 104 -2.87 -25.24 4.70
C VAL A 104 -4.07 -24.40 4.25
N GLN A 105 -4.30 -23.24 4.87
CA GLN A 105 -5.38 -22.33 4.50
C GLN A 105 -5.21 -21.82 3.06
N ASN A 106 -4.01 -21.42 2.65
CA ASN A 106 -3.79 -20.92 1.29
C ASN A 106 -3.92 -21.99 0.18
N THR A 107 -3.96 -23.29 0.51
CA THR A 107 -3.83 -24.35 -0.50
C THR A 107 -4.87 -25.48 -0.43
N LEU A 108 -5.12 -26.03 0.76
CA LEU A 108 -5.96 -27.22 0.94
C LEU A 108 -7.32 -26.87 1.56
N GLU A 109 -7.33 -26.01 2.57
CA GLU A 109 -8.51 -25.73 3.39
C GLU A 109 -8.76 -24.21 3.49
N PRO A 110 -9.24 -23.55 2.42
CA PRO A 110 -9.34 -22.07 2.35
C PRO A 110 -10.30 -21.44 3.36
N ASN A 111 -11.19 -22.23 3.96
CA ASN A 111 -12.24 -21.75 4.85
C ASN A 111 -11.85 -21.77 6.33
N ILE A 112 -10.73 -22.40 6.72
CA ILE A 112 -10.24 -22.30 8.10
C ILE A 112 -9.75 -20.89 8.36
N SER A 113 -9.67 -20.51 9.63
CA SER A 113 -9.07 -19.24 10.04
C SER A 113 -8.08 -19.41 11.18
N LEU A 114 -7.08 -18.54 11.23
CA LEU A 114 -6.13 -18.39 12.32
C LEU A 114 -6.18 -16.94 12.80
N VAL A 115 -6.46 -16.75 14.08
CA VAL A 115 -6.49 -15.43 14.72
C VAL A 115 -5.50 -15.36 15.89
N ALA A 116 -4.88 -14.21 16.11
CA ALA A 116 -4.12 -13.92 17.32
C ALA A 116 -5.03 -13.22 18.32
N VAL A 117 -5.07 -13.72 19.55
CA VAL A 117 -5.76 -13.08 20.67
C VAL A 117 -4.73 -12.52 21.62
N THR A 118 -4.73 -11.20 21.76
CA THR A 118 -3.83 -10.46 22.67
C THR A 118 -4.65 -9.71 23.70
N SER A 119 -4.25 -9.80 24.98
CA SER A 119 -4.90 -9.05 26.06
C SER A 119 -4.14 -7.74 26.29
N ASN A 120 -4.80 -6.61 26.02
CA ASN A 120 -4.17 -5.29 26.14
C ASN A 120 -4.25 -4.68 27.55
N GLY A 121 -4.47 -5.50 28.59
CA GLY A 121 -4.36 -5.13 30.00
C GLY A 121 -5.36 -4.08 30.52
N GLN A 122 -5.99 -3.27 29.67
CA GLN A 122 -6.90 -2.18 30.06
C GLN A 122 -8.19 -2.09 29.23
N ASP A 123 -8.24 -2.59 27.98
CA ASP A 123 -9.43 -2.48 27.10
C ASP A 123 -9.73 -3.77 26.31
N GLY A 124 -10.00 -4.87 27.01
CA GLY A 124 -10.49 -6.11 26.40
C GLY A 124 -9.46 -6.91 25.60
N GLU A 125 -9.94 -7.97 24.94
CA GLU A 125 -9.17 -8.83 24.04
C GLU A 125 -9.19 -8.27 22.62
N ILE A 126 -8.01 -8.14 22.00
CA ILE A 126 -7.86 -7.78 20.59
C ILE A 126 -7.64 -9.06 19.80
N THR A 127 -8.52 -9.28 18.84
CA THR A 127 -8.44 -10.39 17.89
C THR A 127 -7.94 -9.88 16.54
N GLU A 128 -6.72 -10.28 16.16
CA GLU A 128 -6.14 -10.00 14.85
C GLU A 128 -6.28 -11.23 13.95
N VAL A 129 -6.76 -11.05 12.72
CA VAL A 129 -6.81 -12.13 11.74
C VAL A 129 -5.43 -12.32 11.11
N ILE A 130 -4.83 -13.49 11.32
CA ILE A 130 -3.54 -13.89 10.73
C ILE A 130 -3.78 -14.57 9.38
N ALA A 131 -4.74 -15.50 9.33
CA ALA A 131 -5.19 -16.16 8.11
C ALA A 131 -6.69 -16.46 8.17
N GLY A 132 -7.33 -16.55 7.02
CA GLY A 132 -8.74 -16.86 6.93
C GLY A 132 -9.34 -16.47 5.59
N PRO A 133 -10.57 -16.91 5.31
CA PRO A 133 -11.31 -16.44 4.16
C PRO A 133 -11.60 -14.94 4.34
N ILE A 134 -11.03 -14.12 3.46
CA ILE A 134 -11.32 -12.69 3.38
C ILE A 134 -12.34 -12.52 2.25
N PRO A 135 -13.56 -12.03 2.55
CA PRO A 135 -14.55 -11.85 1.51
C PRO A 135 -14.08 -10.79 0.52
N GLU A 136 -14.22 -11.11 -0.76
CA GLU A 136 -13.96 -10.15 -1.83
C GLU A 136 -15.01 -9.02 -1.79
N PRO A 137 -14.60 -7.75 -1.98
CA PRO A 137 -15.54 -6.66 -2.14
C PRO A 137 -16.55 -6.95 -3.26
N PRO A 138 -17.86 -6.79 -3.03
CA PRO A 138 -18.86 -6.98 -4.08
C PRO A 138 -18.71 -5.93 -5.19
N GLU A 139 -19.26 -6.21 -6.37
CA GLU A 139 -19.29 -5.22 -7.46
C GLU A 139 -20.03 -3.95 -7.00
N PRO A 140 -19.44 -2.75 -7.13
CA PRO A 140 -20.02 -1.54 -6.57
C PRO A 140 -21.31 -1.17 -7.30
N ASN A 141 -22.35 -0.88 -6.52
CA ASN A 141 -23.64 -0.39 -6.99
C ASN A 141 -24.20 0.60 -5.96
N ASN A 142 -25.37 1.17 -6.21
CA ASN A 142 -25.91 2.23 -5.36
C ASN A 142 -26.30 1.77 -3.95
N ASP A 143 -26.50 0.48 -3.74
CA ASP A 143 -27.09 -0.08 -2.52
C ASP A 143 -26.03 -0.69 -1.58
N ASN A 144 -24.83 -1.01 -2.10
CA ASN A 144 -23.79 -1.74 -1.35
C ASN A 144 -22.52 -0.93 -1.01
N LEU A 145 -22.48 0.38 -1.28
CA LEU A 145 -21.30 1.21 -0.98
C LEU A 145 -20.94 1.23 0.51
N PHE A 146 -21.94 1.18 1.40
CA PHE A 146 -21.70 1.10 2.83
C PHE A 146 -21.02 -0.22 3.23
N GLU A 147 -21.49 -1.36 2.68
CA GLU A 147 -20.88 -2.67 2.91
C GLU A 147 -19.42 -2.71 2.41
N ILE A 148 -19.16 -2.14 1.23
CA ILE A 148 -17.81 -2.02 0.67
C ILE A 148 -16.92 -1.18 1.59
N LEU A 149 -17.43 -0.07 2.11
CA LEU A 149 -16.71 0.78 3.06
C LEU A 149 -16.39 0.02 4.35
N GLU A 150 -17.35 -0.69 4.94
CA GLU A 150 -17.11 -1.48 6.15
C GLU A 150 -16.05 -2.56 5.92
N LEU A 151 -16.12 -3.25 4.78
CA LEU A 151 -15.15 -4.27 4.40
C LEU A 151 -13.74 -3.68 4.24
N ILE A 152 -13.58 -2.62 3.46
CA ILE A 152 -12.27 -1.96 3.28
C ILE A 152 -11.79 -1.35 4.61
N GLY A 153 -12.68 -0.87 5.48
CA GLY A 153 -12.32 -0.38 6.80
C GLY A 153 -11.62 -1.44 7.67
N GLN A 154 -11.92 -2.72 7.48
CA GLN A 154 -11.31 -3.82 8.25
C GLN A 154 -9.82 -4.04 7.95
N GLY A 155 -9.30 -3.58 6.80
CA GLY A 155 -7.87 -3.72 6.50
C GLY A 155 -6.96 -2.92 7.44
N SER A 156 -7.49 -1.94 8.17
CA SER A 156 -6.74 -1.27 9.24
C SER A 156 -6.41 -2.18 10.44
N LYS A 157 -7.16 -3.29 10.60
CA LYS A 157 -7.07 -4.19 11.77
C LYS A 157 -6.22 -5.44 11.51
N SER A 158 -5.94 -5.77 10.26
CA SER A 158 -5.18 -6.97 9.88
C SER A 158 -4.37 -6.72 8.62
N ILE A 159 -3.06 -7.02 8.69
CA ILE A 159 -2.14 -6.90 7.56
C ILE A 159 -2.57 -7.83 6.42
N LYS A 160 -2.92 -9.08 6.73
CA LYS A 160 -3.40 -10.06 5.74
C LYS A 160 -4.66 -9.56 5.04
N PHE A 161 -5.59 -8.99 5.80
CA PHE A 161 -6.82 -8.42 5.26
C PHE A 161 -6.51 -7.29 4.27
N LYS A 162 -5.66 -6.35 4.68
CA LYS A 162 -5.20 -5.25 3.84
C LYS A 162 -4.55 -5.74 2.53
N GLU A 163 -3.64 -6.70 2.62
CA GLU A 163 -2.93 -7.25 1.44
C GLU A 163 -3.90 -7.90 0.45
N THR A 164 -4.83 -8.74 0.93
CA THR A 164 -5.82 -9.39 0.06
C THR A 164 -6.76 -8.38 -0.61
N ILE A 165 -7.19 -7.33 0.12
CA ILE A 165 -8.02 -6.26 -0.46
C ILE A 165 -7.24 -5.48 -1.52
N LEU A 166 -5.98 -5.14 -1.27
CA LEU A 166 -5.13 -4.44 -2.24
C LEU A 166 -4.92 -5.26 -3.51
N GLU A 167 -4.64 -6.56 -3.38
CA GLU A 167 -4.51 -7.50 -4.49
C GLU A 167 -5.82 -7.60 -5.31
N PHE A 168 -6.97 -7.68 -4.63
CA PHE A 168 -8.26 -7.71 -5.29
C PHE A 168 -8.52 -6.42 -6.10
N ILE A 169 -8.27 -5.26 -5.49
CA ILE A 169 -8.47 -3.95 -6.12
C ILE A 169 -7.61 -3.84 -7.39
N GLU A 170 -6.37 -4.33 -7.33
CA GLU A 170 -5.45 -4.42 -8.45
C GLU A 170 -5.97 -5.33 -9.56
N ASN A 171 -6.24 -6.59 -9.24
CA ASN A 171 -6.54 -7.62 -10.22
C ASN A 171 -7.89 -7.41 -10.92
N LYS A 172 -8.86 -6.77 -10.25
CA LYS A 172 -10.22 -6.56 -10.78
C LYS A 172 -10.44 -5.19 -11.41
N ASN A 173 -9.39 -4.35 -11.51
CA ASN A 173 -9.52 -2.95 -11.92
C ASN A 173 -10.61 -2.21 -11.11
N TYR A 174 -10.70 -2.49 -9.82
CA TYR A 174 -11.84 -2.10 -9.00
C TYR A 174 -11.96 -0.58 -8.85
N LEU A 175 -10.84 0.15 -8.91
CA LEU A 175 -10.83 1.62 -8.90
C LEU A 175 -11.64 2.22 -10.06
N ILE A 176 -11.55 1.63 -11.26
CA ILE A 176 -12.30 2.12 -12.43
C ILE A 176 -13.80 1.96 -12.17
N LYS A 177 -14.22 0.83 -11.59
CA LYS A 177 -15.62 0.57 -11.26
C LYS A 177 -16.17 1.53 -10.21
N LEU A 178 -15.37 1.87 -9.20
CA LEU A 178 -15.71 2.89 -8.21
C LEU A 178 -15.89 4.27 -8.88
N ILE A 179 -15.02 4.62 -9.82
CA ILE A 179 -15.12 5.87 -10.60
C ILE A 179 -16.38 5.88 -11.47
N GLU A 180 -16.71 4.78 -12.15
CA GLU A 180 -17.94 4.69 -12.97
C GLU A 180 -19.22 4.85 -12.14
N ILE A 181 -19.24 4.29 -10.92
CA ILE A 181 -20.35 4.49 -9.97
C ILE A 181 -20.37 5.91 -9.43
N PHE A 182 -19.22 6.50 -9.16
CA PHE A 182 -19.09 7.90 -8.78
C PHE A 182 -19.71 8.82 -9.83
N GLU A 183 -19.33 8.69 -11.10
CA GLU A 183 -19.84 9.55 -12.18
C GLU A 183 -21.37 9.49 -12.29
N LYS A 184 -21.95 8.28 -12.19
CA LYS A 184 -23.40 8.08 -12.18
C LYS A 184 -24.07 8.76 -10.98
N ASN A 185 -23.49 8.64 -9.78
CA ASN A 185 -24.04 9.25 -8.57
C ASN A 185 -23.86 10.77 -8.55
N GLU A 186 -22.76 11.29 -9.13
CA GLU A 186 -22.51 12.72 -9.28
C GLU A 186 -23.56 13.36 -10.21
N LEU A 187 -23.84 12.73 -11.36
CA LEU A 187 -24.88 13.17 -12.29
C LEU A 187 -26.27 13.19 -11.64
N ASN A 188 -26.57 12.17 -10.83
CA ASN A 188 -27.84 12.05 -10.11
C ASN A 188 -27.89 12.87 -8.81
N LYS A 189 -26.80 13.56 -8.44
CA LYS A 189 -26.65 14.34 -7.20
C LYS A 189 -26.95 13.53 -5.93
N ASN A 190 -26.61 12.23 -5.93
CA ASN A 190 -26.80 11.37 -4.76
C ASN A 190 -25.67 11.56 -3.74
N LEU A 191 -25.81 12.56 -2.87
CA LEU A 191 -24.78 12.95 -1.91
C LEU A 191 -24.37 11.81 -0.96
N THR A 192 -25.31 11.00 -0.49
CA THR A 192 -25.03 9.89 0.43
C THR A 192 -24.03 8.91 -0.18
N ASN A 193 -24.24 8.53 -1.45
CA ASN A 193 -23.33 7.62 -2.14
C ASN A 193 -21.97 8.27 -2.43
N LEU A 194 -21.96 9.56 -2.74
CA LEU A 194 -20.71 10.32 -2.95
C LEU A 194 -19.87 10.38 -1.67
N TYR A 195 -20.50 10.50 -0.50
CA TYR A 195 -19.81 10.44 0.79
C TYR A 195 -19.19 9.06 1.04
N TYR A 196 -19.95 7.97 0.82
CA TYR A 196 -19.39 6.62 0.96
C TYR A 196 -18.21 6.37 0.00
N LEU A 197 -18.30 6.84 -1.25
CA LEU A 197 -17.20 6.74 -2.19
C LEU A 197 -15.98 7.54 -1.72
N CYS A 198 -16.18 8.73 -1.16
CA CYS A 198 -15.11 9.53 -0.56
C CYS A 198 -14.40 8.77 0.56
N ASP A 199 -15.16 8.20 1.49
CA ASP A 199 -14.62 7.47 2.63
C ASP A 199 -13.93 6.16 2.21
N ILE A 200 -14.41 5.49 1.15
CA ILE A 200 -13.73 4.33 0.55
C ILE A 200 -12.34 4.73 0.05
N ILE A 201 -12.24 5.82 -0.72
CA ILE A 201 -10.95 6.28 -1.23
C ILE A 201 -10.04 6.75 -0.09
N LYS A 202 -10.57 7.45 0.92
CA LYS A 202 -9.82 7.81 2.13
C LYS A 202 -9.26 6.56 2.83
N ALA A 203 -10.07 5.53 3.04
CA ALA A 203 -9.62 4.28 3.66
C ALA A 203 -8.45 3.63 2.89
N LEU A 204 -8.50 3.63 1.56
CA LEU A 204 -7.41 3.15 0.71
C LEU A 204 -6.16 4.04 0.77
N ILE A 205 -6.30 5.35 0.97
CA ILE A 205 -5.15 6.25 1.20
C ILE A 205 -4.48 5.90 2.54
N PHE A 206 -5.27 5.71 3.60
CA PHE A 206 -4.77 5.40 4.94
C PHE A 206 -4.16 4.00 5.08
N TYR A 207 -4.33 3.14 4.08
CA TYR A 207 -3.51 1.94 3.96
C TYR A 207 -2.02 2.26 3.79
N ASN A 208 -1.63 3.46 3.36
CA ASN A 208 -0.24 3.86 3.18
C ASN A 208 0.54 2.93 2.25
N ASP A 209 -0.15 2.28 1.32
CA ASP A 209 0.46 1.38 0.34
C ASP A 209 0.94 2.20 -0.87
N SER A 210 2.21 2.04 -1.24
CA SER A 210 2.80 2.83 -2.33
C SER A 210 2.24 2.44 -3.71
N ASN A 211 1.86 1.18 -3.91
CA ASN A 211 1.37 0.69 -5.20
C ASN A 211 -0.03 1.24 -5.50
N ILE A 212 -0.92 1.24 -4.51
CA ILE A 212 -2.26 1.82 -4.66
C ILE A 212 -2.18 3.34 -4.85
N LEU A 213 -1.32 4.03 -4.08
CA LEU A 213 -1.11 5.47 -4.25
C LEU A 213 -0.55 5.80 -5.62
N GLU A 214 0.37 4.99 -6.16
CA GLU A 214 0.87 5.19 -7.52
C GLU A 214 -0.23 5.01 -8.58
N LYS A 215 -1.13 4.03 -8.40
CA LYS A 215 -2.27 3.83 -9.31
C LYS A 215 -3.23 5.00 -9.33
N PHE A 216 -3.45 5.66 -8.20
CA PHE A 216 -4.27 6.88 -8.17
C PHE A 216 -3.72 7.98 -9.07
N LEU A 217 -2.42 7.97 -9.35
CA LEU A 217 -1.75 8.98 -10.18
C LEU A 217 -1.85 8.68 -11.68
N ASN A 218 -2.39 7.53 -12.10
CA ASN A 218 -2.51 7.18 -13.51
C ASN A 218 -3.46 8.14 -14.25
N ASP A 219 -3.15 8.42 -15.52
CA ASP A 219 -3.88 9.39 -16.35
C ASP A 219 -5.39 9.13 -16.40
N ASN A 220 -5.80 7.86 -16.47
CA ASN A 220 -7.19 7.44 -16.54
C ASN A 220 -7.91 7.34 -15.18
N ILE A 221 -7.19 7.49 -14.07
CA ILE A 221 -7.71 7.28 -12.71
C ILE A 221 -7.75 8.58 -11.90
N ILE A 222 -6.71 9.43 -12.02
CA ILE A 222 -6.49 10.59 -11.15
C ILE A 222 -7.68 11.56 -11.10
N ILE A 223 -8.31 11.83 -12.24
CA ILE A 223 -9.44 12.77 -12.31
C ILE A 223 -10.66 12.22 -11.53
N GLY A 224 -10.92 10.92 -11.64
CA GLY A 224 -11.98 10.26 -10.90
C GLY A 224 -11.70 10.24 -9.40
N ILE A 225 -10.49 9.88 -9.00
CA ILE A 225 -10.07 9.86 -7.58
C ILE A 225 -10.18 11.25 -6.95
N VAL A 226 -9.64 12.27 -7.61
CA VAL A 226 -9.72 13.65 -7.11
C VAL A 226 -11.16 14.14 -7.08
N GLY A 227 -11.97 13.80 -8.09
CA GLY A 227 -13.40 14.10 -8.11
C GLY A 227 -14.16 13.49 -6.94
N ILE A 228 -13.88 12.23 -6.60
CA ILE A 228 -14.44 11.56 -5.42
C ILE A 228 -14.07 12.31 -4.13
N LEU A 229 -12.80 12.72 -4.00
CA LEU A 229 -12.29 13.43 -2.82
C LEU A 229 -12.84 14.86 -2.67
N GLU A 230 -13.45 15.45 -3.71
CA GLU A 230 -14.16 16.74 -3.59
C GLU A 230 -15.45 16.66 -2.75
N TYR A 231 -15.97 15.44 -2.52
CA TYR A 231 -17.19 15.18 -1.76
C TYR A 231 -16.90 14.72 -0.33
N ASP A 232 -15.96 15.37 0.33
CA ASP A 232 -15.62 15.05 1.71
C ASP A 232 -16.81 15.32 2.68
N PRO A 233 -17.34 14.30 3.39
CA PRO A 233 -18.43 14.49 4.34
C PRO A 233 -18.06 15.38 5.53
N ASP A 234 -16.77 15.48 5.88
CA ASP A 234 -16.28 16.36 6.95
C ASP A 234 -16.35 17.85 6.54
N PHE A 235 -16.56 18.12 5.24
CA PHE A 235 -16.59 19.47 4.67
C PHE A 235 -17.81 19.69 3.75
N LEU A 236 -19.02 19.44 4.27
CA LEU A 236 -20.31 19.56 3.55
C LEU A 236 -20.53 20.87 2.76
N ASN A 237 -19.90 21.97 3.17
CA ASN A 237 -20.06 23.30 2.55
C ASN A 237 -18.88 23.73 1.65
N PHE A 238 -17.86 22.88 1.46
CA PHE A 238 -16.65 23.24 0.74
C PHE A 238 -16.34 22.22 -0.36
N LYS A 239 -17.00 22.37 -1.51
CA LYS A 239 -16.58 21.65 -2.72
C LYS A 239 -15.39 22.39 -3.33
N SER A 240 -14.21 21.82 -3.16
CA SER A 240 -13.02 22.27 -3.89
C SER A 240 -13.14 21.89 -5.37
N ASN A 241 -12.63 22.72 -6.28
CA ASN A 241 -12.53 22.40 -7.72
C ASN A 241 -11.13 21.86 -8.02
N HIS A 242 -10.80 20.70 -7.43
CA HIS A 242 -9.48 20.10 -7.57
C HIS A 242 -9.26 19.53 -8.98
N ARG A 243 -10.31 19.01 -9.63
CA ARG A 243 -10.25 18.51 -11.01
C ARG A 243 -9.86 19.61 -12.01
N ASP A 244 -10.43 20.80 -11.88
CA ASP A 244 -10.16 21.94 -12.76
C ASP A 244 -8.67 22.30 -12.78
N TYR A 245 -8.00 22.21 -11.62
CA TYR A 245 -6.56 22.47 -11.53
C TYR A 245 -5.71 21.42 -12.26
N LEU A 246 -6.13 20.15 -12.23
CA LEU A 246 -5.39 19.06 -12.89
C LEU A 246 -5.65 18.96 -14.39
N ILE A 247 -6.84 19.39 -14.84
CA ILE A 247 -7.21 19.44 -16.27
C ILE A 247 -6.47 20.57 -16.99
N ASP A 248 -6.06 21.62 -16.28
CA ASP A 248 -5.30 22.73 -16.86
C ASP A 248 -3.89 22.28 -17.29
N GLU A 249 -3.78 21.77 -18.52
CA GLU A 249 -2.51 21.34 -19.14
C GLU A 249 -1.49 22.48 -19.22
N THR A 250 -1.90 23.75 -19.11
CA THR A 250 -0.97 24.88 -19.12
C THR A 250 -0.09 24.94 -17.87
N LYS A 251 -0.45 24.19 -16.81
CA LYS A 251 0.35 24.04 -15.58
C LYS A 251 1.56 23.12 -15.79
N PHE A 252 1.53 22.21 -16.76
CA PHE A 252 2.66 21.33 -17.06
C PHE A 252 3.38 21.80 -18.32
N LYS A 253 4.37 22.69 -18.14
CA LYS A 253 5.16 23.23 -19.25
C LYS A 253 6.43 22.43 -19.48
N GLU A 254 6.57 21.87 -20.68
CA GLU A 254 7.83 21.28 -21.14
C GLU A 254 8.68 22.35 -21.84
N VAL A 255 9.78 22.74 -21.21
CA VAL A 255 10.76 23.66 -21.81
C VAL A 255 11.47 23.01 -22.99
N ILE A 256 11.83 21.73 -22.82
CA ILE A 256 12.45 20.87 -23.82
C ILE A 256 11.75 19.52 -23.79
N PRO A 257 11.48 18.92 -24.95
CA PRO A 257 10.90 17.57 -25.02
C PRO A 257 11.76 16.56 -24.26
N LEU A 258 11.16 15.89 -23.28
CA LEU A 258 11.78 14.75 -22.61
C LEU A 258 11.70 13.54 -23.55
N LYS A 259 12.83 13.13 -24.12
CA LYS A 259 12.91 11.93 -24.99
C LYS A 259 12.59 10.64 -24.23
N ASN A 260 12.85 10.60 -22.93
CA ASN A 260 12.55 9.45 -22.07
C ASN A 260 11.12 9.56 -21.53
N ASN A 261 10.23 8.72 -22.06
CA ASN A 261 8.83 8.66 -21.65
C ASN A 261 8.64 8.22 -20.19
N GLU A 262 9.50 7.35 -19.65
CA GLU A 262 9.40 6.89 -18.26
C GLU A 262 9.68 8.03 -17.29
N ILE A 263 10.69 8.85 -17.56
CA ILE A 263 11.00 10.03 -16.72
C ILE A 263 9.91 11.09 -16.87
N ARG A 264 9.35 11.24 -18.07
CA ARG A 264 8.21 12.14 -18.29
C ARG A 264 7.01 11.72 -17.43
N ASP A 265 6.66 10.43 -17.42
CA ASP A 265 5.60 9.88 -16.56
C ASP A 265 5.93 10.08 -15.08
N LEU A 266 7.18 9.80 -14.69
CA LEU A 266 7.64 9.97 -13.31
C LEU A 266 7.51 11.43 -12.82
N ILE A 267 7.88 12.41 -13.64
CA ILE A 267 7.73 13.84 -13.30
C ILE A 267 6.25 14.19 -13.15
N LYS A 268 5.38 13.73 -14.07
CA LYS A 268 3.93 13.95 -13.99
C LYS A 268 3.33 13.34 -12.72
N LYS A 269 3.65 12.07 -12.43
CA LYS A 269 3.22 11.39 -11.20
C LYS A 269 3.73 12.11 -9.95
N THR A 270 4.96 12.58 -9.94
CA THR A 270 5.53 13.33 -8.81
C THR A 270 4.78 14.64 -8.56
N PHE A 271 4.45 15.37 -9.62
CA PHE A 271 3.63 16.58 -9.52
C PHE A 271 2.23 16.28 -8.98
N ARG A 272 1.56 15.25 -9.52
CA ARG A 272 0.23 14.82 -9.04
C ARG A 272 0.26 14.39 -7.58
N LEU A 273 1.29 13.67 -7.17
CA LEU A 273 1.46 13.21 -5.80
C LEU A 273 1.69 14.38 -4.83
N GLN A 274 2.44 15.40 -5.25
CA GLN A 274 2.55 16.66 -4.50
C GLN A 274 1.23 17.40 -4.39
N PHE A 275 0.49 17.50 -5.49
CA PHE A 275 -0.82 18.12 -5.48
C PHE A 275 -1.79 17.38 -4.55
N LEU A 276 -1.79 16.05 -4.59
CA LEU A 276 -2.56 15.24 -3.64
C LEU A 276 -2.15 15.56 -2.20
N LYS A 277 -0.85 15.57 -1.89
CA LYS A 277 -0.36 15.82 -0.54
C LYS A 277 -0.64 17.24 -0.02
N ASP A 278 -0.27 18.25 -0.80
CA ASP A 278 -0.19 19.65 -0.37
C ASP A 278 -1.51 20.41 -0.57
N VAL A 279 -2.42 19.90 -1.42
CA VAL A 279 -3.69 20.59 -1.76
C VAL A 279 -4.92 19.74 -1.42
N VAL A 280 -5.01 18.52 -1.96
CA VAL A 280 -6.22 17.69 -1.82
C VAL A 280 -6.34 17.13 -0.41
N LEU A 281 -5.26 16.53 0.10
CA LEU A 281 -5.23 15.82 1.37
C LEU A 281 -4.67 16.65 2.53
N ALA A 282 -4.29 17.91 2.32
CA ALA A 282 -3.56 18.72 3.30
C ALA A 282 -4.21 18.80 4.69
N ARG A 283 -5.54 18.62 4.77
CA ARG A 283 -6.32 18.62 6.01
C ARG A 283 -6.66 17.22 6.54
N LEU A 284 -6.40 16.18 5.75
CA LEU A 284 -6.78 14.79 6.00
C LEU A 284 -5.60 13.91 6.38
N LEU A 285 -4.36 14.35 6.09
CA LEU A 285 -3.18 13.53 6.35
C LEU A 285 -2.89 13.41 7.84
N ASP A 286 -2.74 12.17 8.31
CA ASP A 286 -2.05 11.85 9.55
C ASP A 286 -0.52 11.81 9.32
N ASP A 287 0.24 11.70 10.41
CA ASP A 287 1.71 11.66 10.33
C ASP A 287 2.21 10.47 9.48
N SER A 288 1.51 9.34 9.52
CA SER A 288 1.89 8.12 8.81
C SER A 288 1.75 8.29 7.30
N THR A 289 0.57 8.73 6.82
CA THR A 289 0.31 8.99 5.41
C THR A 289 1.15 10.14 4.89
N PHE A 290 1.31 11.21 5.67
CA PHE A 290 2.18 12.33 5.29
C PHE A 290 3.63 11.86 5.01
N ASN A 291 4.17 11.01 5.90
CA ASN A 291 5.51 10.46 5.77
C ASN A 291 5.62 9.47 4.61
N CYS A 292 4.61 8.61 4.39
CA CYS A 292 4.57 7.70 3.24
C CYS A 292 4.65 8.48 1.91
N ILE A 293 3.74 9.44 1.71
CA ILE A 293 3.70 10.24 0.48
C ILE A 293 4.98 11.08 0.33
N SER A 294 5.48 11.68 1.41
CA SER A 294 6.72 12.46 1.38
C SER A 294 7.94 11.60 1.00
N THR A 295 7.98 10.35 1.45
CA THR A 295 9.03 9.38 1.09
C THR A 295 8.94 9.01 -0.39
N MET A 296 7.74 8.73 -0.91
CA MET A 296 7.53 8.48 -2.34
C MET A 296 7.97 9.67 -3.20
N ILE A 297 7.62 10.90 -2.82
CA ILE A 297 8.07 12.12 -3.50
C ILE A 297 9.60 12.22 -3.50
N HIS A 298 10.25 11.92 -2.38
CA HIS A 298 11.71 11.96 -2.25
C HIS A 298 12.38 10.92 -3.17
N ILE A 299 11.89 9.69 -3.18
CA ILE A 299 12.35 8.61 -4.07
C ILE A 299 12.21 9.02 -5.54
N ASN A 300 11.06 9.58 -5.93
CA ASN A 300 10.85 10.01 -7.31
C ASN A 300 11.82 11.14 -7.70
N TYR A 301 12.05 12.09 -6.79
CA TYR A 301 13.01 13.15 -7.03
C TYR A 301 14.44 12.64 -7.19
N ASP A 302 14.86 11.68 -6.37
CA ASP A 302 16.17 11.06 -6.50
C ASP A 302 16.33 10.42 -7.89
N ARG A 303 15.33 9.66 -8.35
CA ARG A 303 15.30 9.08 -9.70
C ARG A 303 15.35 10.14 -10.82
N ILE A 304 14.57 11.22 -10.71
CA ILE A 304 14.56 12.33 -11.68
C ILE A 304 15.94 13.00 -11.76
N ILE A 305 16.56 13.29 -10.61
CA ILE A 305 17.86 13.97 -10.57
C ILE A 305 18.97 13.04 -11.05
N ASN A 306 18.95 11.76 -10.69
CA ASN A 306 19.90 10.77 -11.21
C ASN A 306 19.80 10.65 -12.73
N PHE A 307 18.58 10.73 -13.29
CA PHE A 307 18.43 10.85 -14.74
C PHE A 307 19.06 12.14 -15.28
N LEU A 308 18.82 13.30 -14.65
CA LEU A 308 19.41 14.57 -15.10
C LEU A 308 20.95 14.53 -15.06
N ILE A 309 21.54 13.98 -14.00
CA ILE A 309 23.00 13.81 -13.84
C ILE A 309 23.56 12.96 -14.97
N ASN A 310 22.94 11.81 -15.24
CA ASN A 310 23.44 10.82 -16.21
C ASN A 310 23.02 11.10 -17.65
N SER A 311 22.05 11.99 -17.88
CA SER A 311 21.59 12.34 -19.22
C SER A 311 22.64 13.15 -19.97
N ASN A 312 23.15 12.61 -21.08
CA ASN A 312 24.08 13.32 -21.96
C ASN A 312 23.39 14.25 -22.96
N ASP A 313 22.06 14.14 -23.09
CA ASP A 313 21.28 14.88 -24.07
C ASP A 313 20.53 16.06 -23.44
N PHE A 314 19.78 15.80 -22.36
CA PHE A 314 18.78 16.75 -21.86
C PHE A 314 19.39 18.07 -21.35
N LEU A 315 20.33 17.99 -20.41
CA LEU A 315 20.96 19.19 -19.85
C LEU A 315 21.78 19.98 -20.89
N PRO A 316 22.59 19.34 -21.76
CA PRO A 316 23.30 20.08 -22.81
C PRO A 316 22.35 20.72 -23.83
N GLU A 317 21.25 20.06 -24.20
CA GLU A 317 20.21 20.62 -25.06
C GLU A 317 19.54 21.84 -24.40
N LEU A 318 19.27 21.76 -23.09
CA LEU A 318 18.77 22.88 -22.29
C LEU A 318 19.72 24.05 -22.26
N PHE A 319 21.00 23.82 -21.98
CA PHE A 319 21.98 24.89 -21.93
C PHE A 319 22.34 25.44 -23.31
N ASN A 320 22.14 24.67 -24.38
CA ASN A 320 22.30 25.14 -25.75
C ASN A 320 21.32 26.26 -26.10
N LEU A 321 20.13 26.31 -25.48
CA LEU A 321 19.19 27.43 -25.65
C LEU A 321 19.85 28.80 -25.36
N TYR A 322 20.86 28.84 -24.50
CA TYR A 322 21.53 30.06 -24.06
C TYR A 322 22.82 30.39 -24.84
N ASN A 323 23.13 29.65 -25.92
CA ASN A 323 24.23 30.00 -26.80
C ASN A 323 23.97 31.34 -27.49
N LYS A 324 25.04 32.10 -27.73
CA LYS A 324 24.96 33.44 -28.35
C LYS A 324 24.41 33.43 -29.78
N ASP A 325 24.51 32.27 -30.43
CA ASP A 325 24.15 32.08 -31.83
C ASP A 325 22.64 31.88 -32.03
N ILE A 326 21.88 31.73 -30.94
CA ILE A 326 20.41 31.59 -30.98
C ILE A 326 19.76 32.97 -30.96
N PRO A 327 18.94 33.32 -31.96
CA PRO A 327 18.24 34.61 -32.01
C PRO A 327 17.35 34.82 -30.78
N ASN A 328 17.35 36.04 -30.22
CA ASN A 328 16.43 36.42 -29.16
C ASN A 328 15.17 37.05 -29.79
N ASN A 329 14.15 36.23 -30.05
CA ASN A 329 12.79 36.70 -30.27
C ASN A 329 11.94 36.48 -29.00
N ASN A 330 10.73 37.06 -28.93
CA ASN A 330 9.90 36.97 -27.72
C ASN A 330 9.64 35.50 -27.29
N GLU A 331 9.37 34.60 -28.24
CA GLU A 331 9.15 33.18 -27.93
C GLU A 331 10.39 32.47 -27.37
N THR A 332 11.59 32.80 -27.88
CA THR A 332 12.85 32.24 -27.36
C THR A 332 13.20 32.80 -26.00
N ILE A 333 12.88 34.07 -25.73
CA ILE A 333 13.07 34.67 -24.41
C ILE A 333 12.17 33.98 -23.38
N ASP A 334 10.88 33.78 -23.70
CA ASP A 334 9.96 33.09 -22.78
C ASP A 334 10.39 31.64 -22.53
N LYS A 335 10.83 30.91 -23.56
CA LYS A 335 11.41 29.57 -23.39
C LYS A 335 12.67 29.56 -22.51
N LYS A 336 13.54 30.56 -22.64
CA LYS A 336 14.72 30.72 -21.76
C LYS A 336 14.29 30.99 -20.31
N ARG A 337 13.30 31.84 -20.09
CA ARG A 337 12.77 32.10 -18.73
C ARG A 337 12.18 30.84 -18.10
N ASP A 338 11.39 30.07 -18.85
CA ASP A 338 10.85 28.81 -18.37
C ASP A 338 11.97 27.78 -18.08
N GLY A 339 13.05 27.77 -18.87
CA GLY A 339 14.24 26.94 -18.60
C GLY A 339 14.98 27.30 -17.32
N ILE A 340 15.06 28.59 -16.98
CA ILE A 340 15.64 29.05 -15.71
C ILE A 340 14.77 28.58 -14.54
N LYS A 341 13.45 28.75 -14.64
CA LYS A 341 12.49 28.26 -13.62
C LYS A 341 12.60 26.76 -13.42
N MET A 342 12.73 25.99 -14.50
CA MET A 342 12.91 24.54 -14.44
C MET A 342 14.17 24.15 -13.67
N ILE A 343 15.33 24.74 -13.98
CA ILE A 343 16.58 24.48 -13.23
C ILE A 343 16.45 24.94 -11.79
N GLN A 344 15.83 26.09 -11.52
CA GLN A 344 15.59 26.57 -10.17
C GLN A 344 14.77 25.56 -9.35
N GLN A 345 13.71 24.98 -9.92
CA GLN A 345 12.92 23.94 -9.28
C GLN A 345 13.77 22.70 -8.97
N PHE A 346 14.58 22.21 -9.93
CA PHE A 346 15.47 21.08 -9.66
C PHE A 346 16.52 21.39 -8.59
N VAL A 347 17.04 22.61 -8.54
CA VAL A 347 17.98 23.04 -7.50
C VAL A 347 17.29 23.09 -6.13
N LEU A 348 16.05 23.58 -6.05
CA LEU A 348 15.26 23.58 -4.80
C LEU A 348 14.98 22.17 -4.30
N VAL A 349 14.71 21.24 -5.22
CA VAL A 349 14.56 19.81 -4.92
C VAL A 349 15.87 19.22 -4.43
N ALA A 350 16.97 19.42 -5.17
CA ALA A 350 18.29 18.88 -4.83
C ALA A 350 18.83 19.38 -3.48
N LYS A 351 18.36 20.52 -2.96
CA LYS A 351 18.70 20.99 -1.60
C LYS A 351 18.29 19.98 -0.51
N LYS A 352 17.24 19.19 -0.75
CA LYS A 352 16.69 18.18 0.18
C LYS A 352 17.47 16.85 0.16
N PHE A 353 18.52 16.74 -0.64
CA PHE A 353 19.28 15.50 -0.80
C PHE A 353 20.51 15.43 0.10
N GLN A 354 21.09 14.23 0.18
CA GLN A 354 22.36 14.00 0.84
C GLN A 354 23.48 14.85 0.20
N PRO A 355 24.49 15.30 0.98
CA PRO A 355 25.53 16.20 0.50
C PRO A 355 26.32 15.68 -0.71
N SER A 356 26.53 14.36 -0.82
CA SER A 356 27.22 13.70 -1.93
C SER A 356 26.47 13.86 -3.25
N SER A 357 25.23 13.37 -3.33
CA SER A 357 24.38 13.44 -4.53
C SER A 357 24.10 14.88 -4.94
N ARG A 358 23.94 15.78 -3.96
CA ARG A 358 23.78 17.22 -4.22
C ARG A 358 25.02 17.83 -4.88
N SER A 359 26.21 17.45 -4.42
CA SER A 359 27.47 17.95 -4.99
C SER A 359 27.68 17.43 -6.41
N GLU A 360 27.32 16.18 -6.67
CA GLU A 360 27.38 15.57 -8.00
C GLU A 360 26.43 16.26 -8.98
N PHE A 361 25.19 16.52 -8.56
CA PHE A 361 24.23 17.27 -9.36
C PHE A 361 24.76 18.67 -9.75
N TYR A 362 25.30 19.41 -8.79
CA TYR A 362 25.84 20.75 -9.07
C TYR A 362 27.06 20.71 -10.01
N LYS A 363 27.96 19.73 -9.87
CA LYS A 363 29.05 19.53 -10.83
C LYS A 363 28.51 19.25 -12.24
N SER A 364 27.53 18.36 -12.36
CA SER A 364 26.90 18.03 -13.65
C SER A 364 26.27 19.26 -14.33
N LEU A 365 25.58 20.13 -13.57
CA LEU A 365 25.05 21.38 -14.12
C LEU A 365 26.17 22.31 -14.64
N ILE A 366 27.25 22.45 -13.88
CA ILE A 366 28.40 23.28 -14.26
C ILE A 366 29.05 22.75 -15.54
N ASP A 367 29.38 21.46 -15.57
CA ASP A 367 30.08 20.80 -16.68
C ASP A 367 29.27 20.88 -17.98
N LYS A 368 27.93 20.83 -17.88
CA LYS A 368 27.03 20.84 -19.04
C LYS A 368 26.63 22.23 -19.53
N GLY A 369 26.99 23.30 -18.81
CA GLY A 369 26.89 24.67 -19.34
C GLY A 369 26.00 25.65 -18.56
N LEU A 370 25.76 25.43 -17.26
CA LEU A 370 24.97 26.32 -16.39
C LEU A 370 25.36 27.81 -16.48
N PHE A 371 26.66 28.11 -16.64
CA PHE A 371 27.14 29.50 -16.73
C PHE A 371 26.54 30.29 -17.89
N LYS A 372 26.19 29.63 -19.00
CA LYS A 372 25.53 30.27 -20.15
C LYS A 372 24.15 30.79 -19.76
N MET A 373 23.38 29.97 -19.02
CA MET A 373 22.06 30.31 -18.49
C MET A 373 22.15 31.46 -17.47
N ILE A 374 23.09 31.40 -16.53
CA ILE A 374 23.30 32.46 -15.54
C ILE A 374 23.63 33.80 -16.23
N THR A 375 24.49 33.78 -17.25
CA THR A 375 24.85 34.99 -18.01
C THR A 375 23.65 35.62 -18.70
N PHE A 376 22.70 34.82 -19.18
CA PHE A 376 21.44 35.32 -19.74
C PHE A 376 20.55 35.91 -18.65
N ALA A 377 20.37 35.20 -17.52
CA ALA A 377 19.53 35.65 -16.41
C ALA A 377 19.92 37.04 -15.89
N PHE A 378 21.23 37.34 -15.80
CA PHE A 378 21.72 38.66 -15.37
C PHE A 378 21.56 39.77 -16.40
N LYS A 379 21.32 39.44 -17.68
CA LYS A 379 21.13 40.40 -18.77
C LYS A 379 19.66 40.66 -19.09
N ASP A 380 18.77 39.79 -18.64
CA ASP A 380 17.34 39.95 -18.83
C ASP A 380 16.83 41.12 -17.97
N THR A 381 16.18 42.09 -18.60
CA THR A 381 15.73 43.33 -17.97
C THR A 381 14.36 43.20 -17.29
N GLU A 382 13.63 42.11 -17.50
CA GLU A 382 12.36 41.82 -16.81
C GLU A 382 12.55 40.71 -15.75
N ILE A 383 13.43 40.96 -14.77
CA ILE A 383 13.75 40.01 -13.69
C ILE A 383 12.50 39.55 -12.93
N GLU A 384 11.46 40.39 -12.84
CA GLU A 384 10.18 40.05 -12.17
C GLU A 384 9.41 38.89 -12.81
N ARG A 385 9.77 38.46 -14.04
CA ARG A 385 9.16 37.34 -14.74
C ARG A 385 9.93 36.02 -14.64
N ILE A 386 11.11 36.02 -14.04
CA ILE A 386 11.94 34.82 -13.74
C ILE A 386 11.68 34.41 -12.30
#